data_AF-A0A969UCM1-F1
#
_entry.id   AF-A0A969UCM1-F1
#
_cell.length_a   1.000
_cell.length_b   1.000
_cell.length_c   1.000
_cell.angle_alpha   90.00
_cell.angle_beta   90.00
_cell.angle_gamma   90.00
#
_symmetry.space_group_name_H-M   'P 1'
#
loop_
_entity.id
_entity.type
_entity.pdbx_description
1 polymer ?
#
loop_
_entity_poly.entity_id
_entity_poly.type
_entity_poly.pdbx_seq_one_letter_code
_entity_poly.pdbx_strand_id
1 'polypeptide(L)'
;MGLIYTRKPRPPFLEVEHGDGTTQKVWCTFDYEQVDIDAFSALGSKFIEDQLAALCEHGCGLIRLDAFGYTTKRKGTNCFFVEPEV
;
A
#
# COMPACT_ATOMS: atom_id res chain seq x y z
N MET A 1 11.30 16.20 1.08
CA MET A 1 10.82 14.92 0.51
C MET A 1 11.99 13.98 0.14
N GLY A 2 13.12 13.99 0.88
CA GLY A 2 14.34 13.31 0.43
C GLY A 2 14.51 11.85 0.84
N LEU A 3 13.62 11.29 1.68
CA LEU A 3 13.78 9.92 2.17
C LEU A 3 12.93 8.92 1.39
N ILE A 4 11.66 9.25 1.12
CA ILE A 4 10.71 8.31 0.50
C ILE A 4 11.12 7.99 -0.95
N TYR A 5 11.27 6.71 -1.25
CA TYR A 5 11.54 6.22 -2.60
C TYR A 5 10.26 6.31 -3.45
N THR A 6 10.25 7.21 -4.44
CA THR A 6 9.09 7.48 -5.29
C THR A 6 9.39 7.12 -6.75
N ARG A 7 8.38 6.62 -7.47
CA ARG A 7 8.48 6.27 -8.89
C ARG A 7 8.19 7.44 -9.83
N LYS A 8 7.35 8.38 -9.40
CA LYS A 8 6.99 9.61 -10.14
C LYS A 8 7.49 10.83 -9.36
N PRO A 9 7.89 11.93 -10.01
CA PRO A 9 8.37 13.15 -9.34
C PRO A 9 7.22 13.96 -8.73
N ARG A 10 6.43 13.32 -7.86
CA ARG A 10 5.27 13.90 -7.17
C ARG A 10 5.19 13.37 -5.74
N PRO A 11 4.44 14.02 -4.84
CA PRO A 11 4.14 13.44 -3.54
C PRO A 11 3.39 12.10 -3.67
N PRO A 12 3.68 11.11 -2.82
CA PRO A 12 3.03 9.80 -2.86
C PRO A 12 1.70 9.81 -2.09
N PHE A 13 0.90 10.87 -2.25
CA PHE A 13 -0.42 10.96 -1.66
C PHE A 13 -1.40 11.69 -2.58
N LEU A 14 -2.67 11.36 -2.37
CA LEU A 14 -3.86 11.97 -2.93
C LEU A 14 -4.57 12.71 -1.78
N GLU A 15 -5.10 13.90 -2.04
CA GLU A 15 -6.03 14.57 -1.12
C GLU A 15 -7.46 14.10 -1.43
N VAL A 16 -8.15 13.58 -0.43
CA VAL A 16 -9.52 13.07 -0.52
C VAL A 16 -10.43 13.94 0.34
N GLU A 17 -11.50 14.45 -0.24
CA GLU A 17 -12.59 15.09 0.49
C GLU A 17 -13.59 14.04 0.97
N HIS A 18 -13.91 14.09 2.25
CA HIS A 18 -14.88 13.21 2.88
C HIS A 18 -16.29 13.80 2.80
N GLY A 19 -17.32 12.97 2.97
CA GLY A 19 -18.72 13.41 2.92
C GLY A 19 -19.11 14.43 4.02
N ASP A 20 -18.27 14.62 5.03
CA ASP A 20 -18.42 15.63 6.08
C ASP A 20 -17.70 16.96 5.77
N GLY A 21 -17.09 17.09 4.60
CA GLY A 21 -16.33 18.26 4.15
C GLY A 21 -14.89 18.32 4.68
N THR A 22 -14.43 17.32 5.42
CA THR A 22 -13.01 17.24 5.84
C THR A 22 -12.13 16.73 4.69
N THR A 23 -10.85 17.08 4.71
CA THR A 23 -9.86 16.61 3.72
C THR A 23 -8.78 15.79 4.40
N GLN A 24 -8.46 14.63 3.82
CA GLN A 24 -7.40 13.76 4.28
C GLN A 24 -6.40 13.43 3.17
N LYS A 25 -5.13 13.31 3.52
CA LYS A 25 -4.09 12.76 2.62
C LYS A 25 -4.06 11.24 2.74
N VAL A 26 -4.25 10.57 1.62
CA VAL A 26 -4.22 9.10 1.50
C VAL A 26 -3.01 8.70 0.67
N TRP A 27 -2.27 7.68 1.11
CA TRP A 27 -1.02 7.28 0.45
C TRP A 27 -1.30 6.57 -0.89
N CYS A 28 -0.56 6.94 -1.93
CA CYS A 28 -0.67 6.36 -3.27
C CYS A 28 0.71 6.36 -3.97
N THR A 29 1.39 5.22 -3.91
CA THR A 29 2.79 5.05 -4.34
C THR A 29 2.98 5.24 -5.85
N PHE A 30 2.04 4.75 -6.66
CA PHE A 30 2.20 4.68 -8.13
C PHE A 30 1.28 5.65 -8.88
N ASP A 31 -0.03 5.54 -8.66
CA ASP A 31 -1.04 6.38 -9.31
C ASP A 31 -2.12 6.83 -8.31
N TYR A 32 -2.82 7.93 -8.61
CA TYR A 32 -3.86 8.46 -7.73
C TYR A 32 -5.08 7.54 -7.64
N GLU A 33 -5.29 6.69 -8.65
CA GLU A 33 -6.33 5.66 -8.66
C GLU A 33 -5.94 4.42 -7.83
N GLN A 34 -4.68 4.33 -7.39
CA GLN A 34 -4.13 3.19 -6.65
C GLN A 34 -3.78 3.60 -5.22
N VAL A 35 -4.75 3.45 -4.32
CA VAL A 35 -4.57 3.69 -2.89
C VAL A 35 -3.84 2.51 -2.25
N ASP A 36 -2.77 2.80 -1.51
CA ASP A 36 -2.01 1.79 -0.78
C ASP A 36 -2.84 1.23 0.39
N ILE A 37 -2.85 -0.10 0.52
CA ILE A 37 -3.44 -0.78 1.67
C ILE A 37 -2.41 -0.79 2.82
N ASP A 38 -2.88 -0.48 4.03
CA ASP A 38 -2.10 -0.73 5.24
C ASP A 38 -2.15 -2.21 5.63
N ALA A 39 -1.17 -2.98 5.14
CA ALA A 39 -1.04 -4.41 5.39
C ALA A 39 -0.83 -4.77 6.88
N PHE A 40 -0.40 -3.81 7.71
CA PHE A 40 -0.17 -4.03 9.15
C PHE A 40 -1.41 -3.72 9.99
N SER A 41 -2.45 -3.14 9.39
CA SER A 41 -3.76 -3.01 10.04
C SER A 41 -4.50 -4.35 10.04
N ALA A 42 -5.30 -4.61 11.08
CA ALA A 42 -6.09 -5.84 11.16
C ALA A 42 -7.04 -6.00 9.95
N LEU A 43 -7.63 -4.90 9.49
CA LEU A 43 -8.53 -4.90 8.31
C LEU A 43 -7.77 -5.16 7.01
N GLY A 44 -6.61 -4.51 6.82
CA GLY A 44 -5.79 -4.70 5.62
C GLY A 44 -5.20 -6.11 5.52
N SER A 45 -4.70 -6.66 6.64
CA SER A 45 -4.23 -8.06 6.70
C SER A 45 -5.35 -9.02 6.33
N LYS A 46 -6.53 -8.87 6.96
CA LYS A 46 -7.69 -9.71 6.66
C LYS A 46 -8.09 -9.62 5.18
N PHE A 47 -8.13 -8.41 4.62
CA PHE A 47 -8.45 -8.23 3.21
C PHE A 47 -7.47 -8.99 2.31
N ILE A 48 -6.17 -8.87 2.55
CA ILE A 48 -5.14 -9.57 1.77
C ILE A 48 -5.30 -11.08 1.90
N GLU A 49 -5.49 -11.60 3.12
CA GLU A 49 -5.73 -13.02 3.38
C GLU A 49 -6.96 -13.55 2.62
N ASP A 50 -8.08 -12.84 2.68
CA ASP A 50 -9.32 -13.21 1.98
C ASP A 50 -9.11 -13.23 0.45
N GLN A 51 -8.35 -12.27 -0.12
CA GLN A 51 -8.03 -12.26 -1.55
C GLN A 51 -7.12 -13.43 -1.95
N LEU A 52 -6.10 -13.74 -1.16
CA LEU A 52 -5.20 -14.87 -1.43
C LEU A 52 -5.96 -16.20 -1.35
N ALA A 53 -6.82 -16.37 -0.35
CA ALA A 53 -7.67 -17.55 -0.22
C ALA A 53 -8.57 -17.73 -1.44
N ALA A 54 -9.25 -16.66 -1.88
CA ALA A 54 -10.10 -16.69 -3.07
C ALA A 54 -9.31 -17.07 -4.34
N LEU A 55 -8.09 -16.56 -4.53
CA LEU A 55 -7.25 -16.95 -5.68
C LEU A 55 -6.89 -18.45 -5.63
N CYS A 56 -6.54 -18.96 -4.46
CA CYS A 56 -6.25 -20.39 -4.26
C CYS A 56 -7.47 -21.27 -4.55
N GLU A 57 -8.67 -20.86 -4.13
CA GLU A 57 -9.94 -21.56 -4.42
C GLU A 57 -10.21 -21.67 -5.94
N HIS A 58 -9.74 -20.69 -6.73
CA HIS A 58 -9.82 -20.71 -8.19
C HIS A 58 -8.66 -21.48 -8.86
N GLY A 59 -7.85 -22.21 -8.09
CA GLY A 59 -6.80 -23.09 -8.59
C GLY A 59 -5.44 -22.41 -8.85
N CYS A 60 -5.22 -21.20 -8.35
CA CYS A 60 -3.90 -20.56 -8.43
C CYS A 60 -2.88 -21.27 -7.54
N GLY A 61 -1.91 -21.97 -8.14
CA GLY A 61 -0.79 -22.62 -7.42
C GLY A 61 0.46 -21.75 -7.23
N LEU A 62 0.49 -20.56 -7.83
CA LEU A 62 1.59 -19.60 -7.72
C LEU A 62 1.00 -18.18 -7.78
N ILE A 63 1.38 -17.34 -6.81
CA ILE A 63 0.93 -15.95 -6.72
C ILE A 63 2.15 -15.04 -6.70
N ARG A 64 2.21 -14.09 -7.65
CA ARG A 64 3.23 -13.04 -7.69
C ARG A 64 2.77 -11.87 -6.81
N LEU A 65 3.53 -11.56 -5.76
CA LEU A 65 3.29 -10.37 -4.95
C LEU A 65 3.82 -9.13 -5.68
N ASP A 66 2.93 -8.46 -6.41
CA ASP A 66 3.29 -7.22 -7.11
C ASP A 66 3.60 -6.10 -6.11
N ALA A 67 4.60 -5.29 -6.42
CA ALA A 67 5.03 -4.15 -5.61
C ALA A 67 5.29 -4.44 -4.12
N PHE A 68 5.58 -5.69 -3.74
CA PHE A 68 5.73 -6.13 -2.35
C PHE A 68 6.69 -5.26 -1.53
N GLY A 69 7.81 -4.82 -2.11
CA GLY A 69 8.78 -3.97 -1.41
C GLY A 69 8.21 -2.63 -0.93
N TYR A 70 7.05 -2.18 -1.41
CA TYR A 70 6.43 -0.94 -0.95
C TYR A 70 5.43 -1.12 0.19
N THR A 71 5.15 -2.34 0.66
CA THR A 71 4.12 -2.58 1.70
C THR A 71 4.44 -1.86 3.01
N THR A 72 5.72 -1.82 3.41
CA THR A 72 6.17 -1.24 4.69
C THR A 72 6.36 0.28 4.62
N LYS A 73 5.54 1.02 5.36
CA LYS A 73 5.65 2.48 5.52
C LYS A 73 6.14 2.80 6.94
N ARG A 74 7.36 3.33 7.05
CA ARG A 74 7.99 3.70 8.32
C ARG A 74 8.54 5.12 8.26
N LYS A 75 8.12 5.96 9.22
CA LYS A 75 8.62 7.33 9.35
C LYS A 75 10.14 7.32 9.51
N GLY A 76 10.82 8.17 8.73
CA GLY A 76 12.28 8.26 8.76
C GLY A 76 13.02 7.27 7.85
N THR A 77 12.29 6.38 7.15
CA THR A 77 12.86 5.44 6.17
C THR A 77 12.51 5.84 4.74
N ASN A 78 13.03 5.09 3.77
CA ASN A 78 12.66 5.24 2.37
C ASN A 78 11.34 4.55 1.98
N CYS A 79 10.70 3.80 2.89
CA CYS A 79 9.47 3.04 2.63
C CYS A 79 9.58 2.06 1.45
N PHE A 80 10.79 1.55 1.19
CA PHE A 80 11.03 0.51 0.18
C PHE A 80 11.94 -0.57 0.76
N PHE A 81 11.40 -1.78 0.90
CA PHE A 81 12.05 -2.97 1.44
C PHE A 81 12.66 -2.72 2.83
N VAL A 82 11.86 -2.15 3.73
CA VAL A 82 12.29 -1.77 5.09
C VAL A 82 12.33 -3.03 5.96
N GLU A 83 13.53 -3.49 6.28
CA GLU A 83 13.79 -4.60 7.20
C GLU A 83 13.76 -4.13 8.66
N PRO A 84 13.35 -4.99 9.62
CA PRO A 84 12.95 -6.40 9.44
C PRO A 84 11.46 -6.61 9.13
N GLU A 85 10.69 -5.55 8.92
CA GLU A 85 9.22 -5.67 8.82
C GLU A 85 8.68 -6.03 7.42
N VAL A 86 9.52 -5.94 6.39
CA VAL A 86 9.23 -6.48 5.06
C VAL A 86 9.27 -8.01 5.05
#